data_AF-A0A024EH14-F1
#
_entry.id   AF-A0A024EH14-F1
#
_cell.length_a   1.000
_cell.length_b   1.000
_cell.length_c   1.000
_cell.angle_alpha   90.00
_cell.angle_beta   90.00
_cell.angle_gamma   90.00
#
_symmetry.space_group_name_H-M   'P 1'
#
loop_
_entity.id
_entity.type
_entity.pdbx_description
1 polymer ?
#
loop_
_entity_poly.entity_id
_entity_poly.type
_entity_poly.pdbx_seq_one_letter_code
_entity_poly.pdbx_strand_id
1 'polypeptide(L)'
;MTVLIGKRFTELENQLEVLLNNATLKRNDYDGTSELYISPDLILNWNVKAKSLMARVCGANSTHLKMYADADVQGMYESYVDRLNRLKAIFLAAKEDFEGGHLNTIRNLVQAEVFTSELEQAEELLKAGYATAAAVIAGVVLETTLRDLCSVHDLEHGSLNKMNDDLAKVGAYNATQKKRITALAAIRNSAAHGKPEEFTAAEVKGMIDDVERLLTTTLQ
;
A
#
# COMPACT_ATOMS: atom_id res chain seq x y z
N MET A 1 3.93 4.50 -6.30
CA MET A 1 2.94 3.43 -6.59
C MET A 1 1.49 3.88 -6.35
N THR A 2 1.20 4.56 -5.23
CA THR A 2 -0.13 5.07 -4.84
C THR A 2 -0.78 5.98 -5.89
N VAL A 3 -0.01 6.90 -6.49
CA VAL A 3 -0.49 7.81 -7.55
C VAL A 3 -0.96 7.05 -8.81
N LEU A 4 -0.25 5.98 -9.19
CA LEU A 4 -0.61 5.14 -10.34
C LEU A 4 -1.88 4.32 -10.07
N ILE A 5 -2.04 3.85 -8.83
CA ILE A 5 -3.24 3.12 -8.39
C ILE A 5 -4.46 4.05 -8.37
N GLY A 6 -4.33 5.25 -7.80
CA GLY A 6 -5.38 6.26 -7.81
C GLY A 6 -5.80 6.63 -9.24
N LYS A 7 -4.84 6.90 -10.12
CA LYS A 7 -5.12 7.13 -11.55
C LYS A 7 -5.87 5.97 -12.21
N ARG A 8 -5.55 4.73 -11.84
CA ARG A 8 -6.23 3.54 -12.36
C ARG A 8 -7.67 3.42 -11.85
N PHE A 9 -7.95 3.78 -10.60
CA PHE A 9 -9.32 3.88 -10.11
C PHE A 9 -10.13 4.88 -10.91
N THR A 10 -9.62 6.10 -11.12
CA THR A 10 -10.28 7.14 -11.92
C THR A 10 -10.54 6.68 -13.37
N GLU A 11 -9.57 6.00 -13.99
CA GLU A 11 -9.75 5.48 -15.35
C GLU A 11 -10.89 4.45 -15.44
N LEU A 12 -10.97 3.54 -14.46
CA LEU A 12 -12.00 2.50 -14.43
C LEU A 12 -13.37 3.03 -14.03
N GLU A 13 -13.43 4.05 -13.17
CA GLU A 13 -14.66 4.80 -12.87
C GLU A 13 -15.19 5.51 -14.13
N ASN A 14 -14.35 6.20 -14.88
CA ASN A 14 -14.75 6.82 -16.14
C ASN A 14 -15.25 5.77 -17.15
N GLN A 15 -14.57 4.62 -17.26
CA GLN A 15 -15.04 3.52 -18.12
C GLN A 15 -16.42 3.01 -17.67
N LEU A 16 -16.65 2.88 -16.36
CA LEU A 16 -17.93 2.47 -15.79
C LEU A 16 -19.06 3.45 -16.11
N GLU A 17 -18.80 4.76 -15.96
CA GLU A 17 -19.77 5.80 -16.30
C GLU A 17 -20.14 5.77 -17.78
N VAL A 18 -19.14 5.60 -18.67
CA VAL A 18 -19.38 5.46 -20.11
C VAL A 18 -20.24 4.23 -20.41
N LEU A 19 -20.04 3.11 -19.73
CA LEU A 19 -20.89 1.91 -19.90
C LEU A 19 -22.34 2.19 -19.50
N LEU A 20 -22.54 2.80 -18.33
CA LEU A 20 -23.88 3.10 -17.81
C LEU A 20 -24.61 4.12 -18.69
N ASN A 21 -23.92 5.16 -19.17
CA ASN A 21 -24.50 6.18 -20.04
C ASN A 21 -24.86 5.66 -21.43
N ASN A 22 -24.20 4.59 -21.89
CA ASN A 22 -24.51 3.91 -23.15
C ASN A 22 -25.49 2.74 -22.99
N ALA A 23 -26.13 2.59 -21.84
CA ALA A 23 -27.18 1.60 -21.66
C ALA A 23 -28.35 1.89 -22.61
N THR A 24 -28.83 0.84 -23.27
CA THR A 24 -29.92 0.92 -24.25
C THR A 24 -31.17 0.27 -23.68
N LEU A 25 -32.35 0.78 -24.01
CA LEU A 25 -33.59 0.09 -23.67
C LEU A 25 -33.76 -1.12 -24.60
N LYS A 26 -33.82 -2.30 -24.01
CA LYS A 26 -34.13 -3.54 -24.71
C LYS A 26 -35.50 -4.02 -24.28
N ARG A 27 -36.37 -4.25 -25.27
CA ARG A 27 -37.70 -4.79 -25.04
C ARG A 27 -37.65 -6.32 -25.10
N ASN A 28 -38.32 -6.96 -24.16
CA ASN A 28 -38.55 -8.40 -24.17
C ASN A 28 -39.79 -8.70 -25.01
N ASP A 29 -39.62 -9.47 -26.08
CA ASP A 29 -40.69 -9.80 -27.01
C ASP A 29 -41.75 -10.75 -26.41
N TYR A 30 -41.43 -11.45 -25.32
CA TYR A 30 -42.31 -12.45 -24.71
C TYR A 30 -43.31 -11.84 -23.72
N ASP A 31 -42.91 -10.88 -22.89
CA ASP A 31 -43.75 -10.26 -21.85
C ASP A 31 -43.99 -8.76 -22.07
N GLY A 32 -43.36 -8.17 -23.09
CA GLY A 32 -43.48 -6.76 -23.44
C GLY A 32 -42.76 -5.79 -22.50
N THR A 33 -42.04 -6.29 -21.48
CA THR A 33 -41.28 -5.47 -20.55
C THR A 33 -40.07 -4.84 -21.25
N SER A 34 -39.60 -3.70 -20.73
CA SER A 34 -38.38 -3.06 -21.22
C SER A 34 -37.40 -2.92 -20.05
N GLU A 35 -36.15 -3.32 -20.28
CA GLU A 35 -35.07 -3.18 -19.31
C GLU A 35 -33.88 -2.45 -19.94
N LEU A 36 -33.04 -1.85 -19.10
CA LEU A 36 -31.76 -1.32 -19.54
C LEU A 36 -30.82 -2.48 -19.87
N TYR A 37 -30.15 -2.36 -21.01
CA TYR A 37 -29.27 -3.36 -21.56
C TYR A 37 -27.91 -2.77 -21.92
N ILE A 38 -26.88 -3.46 -21.44
CA ILE A 38 -25.48 -3.28 -21.82
C ILE A 38 -24.97 -4.65 -22.26
N SER A 39 -24.12 -4.68 -23.30
CA SER A 39 -23.51 -5.94 -23.75
C SER A 39 -22.75 -6.63 -22.61
N PRO A 40 -23.01 -7.92 -22.34
CA PRO A 40 -22.30 -8.68 -21.31
C PRO A 40 -20.78 -8.68 -21.47
N ASP A 41 -20.27 -8.65 -22.71
CA ASP A 41 -18.82 -8.63 -22.99
C ASP A 41 -18.16 -7.33 -22.51
N LEU A 42 -18.87 -6.21 -22.63
CA LEU A 42 -18.39 -4.90 -22.16
C LEU A 42 -18.33 -4.86 -20.62
N ILE A 43 -19.36 -5.42 -19.98
CA ILE A 43 -19.39 -5.56 -18.51
C ILE A 43 -18.27 -6.48 -18.04
N LEU A 44 -18.07 -7.63 -18.70
CA LEU A 44 -17.01 -8.57 -18.36
C LEU A 44 -15.63 -7.91 -18.50
N ASN A 45 -15.39 -7.17 -19.59
CA ASN A 45 -14.12 -6.48 -19.82
C ASN A 45 -13.79 -5.49 -18.69
N TRP A 46 -14.77 -4.69 -18.27
CA TRP A 46 -14.60 -3.77 -17.15
C TRP A 46 -14.40 -4.51 -15.83
N ASN A 47 -15.24 -5.52 -15.56
CA ASN A 47 -15.23 -6.28 -14.32
C ASN A 47 -13.88 -6.98 -14.08
N VAL A 48 -13.30 -7.62 -15.10
CA VAL A 48 -11.97 -8.25 -14.96
C VAL A 48 -10.90 -7.23 -14.53
N LYS A 49 -10.92 -6.03 -15.12
CA LYS A 49 -9.98 -4.95 -14.76
C LYS A 49 -10.24 -4.43 -13.35
N ALA A 50 -11.50 -4.22 -12.98
CA ALA A 50 -11.90 -3.74 -11.66
C ALA A 50 -11.54 -4.76 -10.56
N LYS A 51 -11.89 -6.03 -10.75
CA LYS A 51 -11.56 -7.13 -9.84
C LYS A 51 -10.06 -7.33 -9.68
N SER A 52 -9.28 -7.23 -10.77
CA SER A 52 -7.82 -7.30 -10.70
C SER A 52 -7.22 -6.12 -9.92
N LEU A 53 -7.73 -4.90 -10.12
CA LEU A 53 -7.33 -3.75 -9.33
C LEU A 53 -7.68 -3.96 -7.85
N MET A 54 -8.91 -4.35 -7.54
CA MET A 54 -9.37 -4.58 -6.16
C MET A 54 -8.61 -5.72 -5.49
N ALA A 55 -8.27 -6.80 -6.20
CA ALA A 55 -7.46 -7.88 -5.62
C ALA A 55 -6.07 -7.37 -5.22
N ARG A 56 -5.47 -6.51 -6.04
CA ARG A 56 -4.18 -5.87 -5.75
C ARG A 56 -4.28 -4.78 -4.67
N VAL A 57 -5.40 -4.05 -4.61
CA VAL A 57 -5.58 -2.85 -3.77
C VAL A 57 -6.33 -3.11 -2.46
N CYS A 58 -6.99 -4.24 -2.30
CA CYS A 58 -7.58 -4.64 -1.03
C CYS A 58 -6.88 -5.90 -0.47
N GLY A 59 -6.25 -6.72 -1.31
CA GLY A 59 -5.64 -7.98 -0.92
C GLY A 59 -6.64 -9.15 -0.94
N ALA A 60 -6.13 -10.36 -1.11
CA ALA A 60 -6.94 -11.57 -1.38
C ALA A 60 -7.97 -11.90 -0.28
N ASN A 61 -7.69 -11.51 0.97
CA ASN A 61 -8.54 -11.82 2.13
C ASN A 61 -9.43 -10.66 2.60
N SER A 62 -9.43 -9.53 1.90
CA SER A 62 -10.18 -8.34 2.29
C SER A 62 -11.70 -8.51 2.22
N THR A 63 -12.40 -7.79 3.10
CA THR A 63 -13.86 -7.68 3.09
C THR A 63 -14.35 -7.17 1.74
N HIS A 64 -13.71 -6.15 1.18
CA HIS A 64 -14.06 -5.56 -0.12
C HIS A 64 -14.01 -6.58 -1.24
N LEU A 65 -12.93 -7.36 -1.34
CA LEU A 65 -12.79 -8.35 -2.40
C LEU A 65 -13.76 -9.53 -2.21
N LYS A 66 -14.01 -9.97 -0.97
CA LYS A 66 -15.01 -11.01 -0.67
C LYS A 66 -16.40 -10.56 -1.06
N MET A 67 -16.82 -9.38 -0.60
CA MET A 67 -18.12 -8.79 -0.96
C MET A 67 -18.24 -8.57 -2.47
N TYR A 68 -17.16 -8.14 -3.13
CA TYR A 68 -17.15 -8.00 -4.59
C TYR A 68 -17.32 -9.34 -5.29
N ALA A 69 -16.61 -10.38 -4.85
CA ALA A 69 -16.73 -11.73 -5.42
C ALA A 69 -18.12 -12.32 -5.22
N ASP A 70 -18.74 -12.11 -4.06
CA ASP A 70 -20.12 -12.53 -3.79
C ASP A 70 -21.12 -11.76 -4.66
N ALA A 71 -20.90 -10.46 -4.86
CA ALA A 71 -21.74 -9.63 -5.72
C ALA A 71 -21.56 -9.92 -7.23
N ASP A 72 -20.40 -10.43 -7.64
CA ASP A 72 -20.08 -10.80 -9.02
C ASP A 72 -20.93 -11.97 -9.54
N VAL A 73 -21.45 -12.80 -8.63
CA VAL A 73 -22.42 -13.84 -8.96
C VAL A 73 -23.74 -13.21 -9.42
N GLN A 74 -24.13 -13.51 -10.66
CA GLN A 74 -25.38 -13.01 -11.23
C GLN A 74 -26.58 -13.66 -10.54
N GLY A 75 -27.51 -12.82 -10.08
CA GLY A 75 -28.77 -13.30 -9.50
C GLY A 75 -29.70 -13.93 -10.55
N MET A 76 -30.56 -14.85 -10.10
CA MET A 76 -31.46 -15.64 -10.97
C MET A 76 -32.45 -14.79 -11.80
N TYR A 77 -32.73 -13.55 -11.38
CA TYR A 77 -33.64 -12.61 -12.05
C TYR A 77 -33.02 -11.22 -12.20
N GLU A 78 -31.69 -11.15 -12.19
CA GLU A 78 -30.97 -9.90 -12.19
C GLU A 78 -30.56 -9.48 -13.61
N SER A 79 -30.88 -8.24 -13.98
CA SER A 79 -30.42 -7.65 -15.23
C SER A 79 -28.91 -7.41 -15.20
N TYR A 80 -28.27 -7.39 -16.37
CA TYR A 80 -26.84 -7.10 -16.46
C TYR A 80 -26.48 -5.72 -15.90
N VAL A 81 -27.39 -4.76 -16.00
CA VAL A 81 -27.22 -3.39 -15.49
C VAL A 81 -27.33 -3.35 -13.98
N ASP A 82 -28.24 -4.11 -13.38
CA ASP A 82 -28.37 -4.22 -11.92
C ASP A 82 -27.12 -4.85 -11.30
N ARG A 83 -26.61 -5.92 -11.93
CA ARG A 83 -25.32 -6.53 -11.53
C ARG A 83 -24.19 -5.51 -11.59
N LEU A 84 -24.10 -4.74 -12.68
CA LEU A 84 -23.08 -3.71 -12.84
C LEU A 84 -23.20 -2.62 -11.76
N ASN A 85 -24.41 -2.21 -11.39
CA ASN A 85 -24.65 -1.23 -10.33
C ASN A 85 -24.25 -1.75 -8.94
N ARG A 86 -24.45 -3.04 -8.64
CA ARG A 86 -23.94 -3.63 -7.39
C ARG A 86 -22.42 -3.63 -7.35
N LEU A 87 -21.78 -4.08 -8.43
CA LEU A 87 -20.32 -4.07 -8.54
C LEU A 87 -19.74 -2.64 -8.45
N LYS A 88 -20.42 -1.67 -9.04
CA LYS A 88 -20.11 -0.23 -8.94
C LYS A 88 -20.03 0.21 -7.48
N ALA A 89 -21.06 -0.08 -6.68
CA ALA A 89 -21.13 0.39 -5.30
C ALA A 89 -19.92 -0.08 -4.48
N ILE A 90 -19.54 -1.35 -4.61
CA ILE A 90 -18.40 -1.92 -3.89
C ILE A 90 -17.07 -1.38 -4.44
N PHE A 91 -16.96 -1.22 -5.76
CA PHE A 91 -15.77 -0.63 -6.40
C PHE A 91 -15.52 0.81 -5.93
N LEU A 92 -16.58 1.63 -5.85
CA LEU A 92 -16.48 3.02 -5.39
C LEU A 92 -16.15 3.10 -3.90
N ALA A 93 -16.74 2.24 -3.06
CA ALA A 93 -16.35 2.14 -1.65
C ALA A 93 -14.87 1.80 -1.49
N ALA A 94 -14.35 0.87 -2.30
CA ALA A 94 -12.92 0.54 -2.29
C ALA A 94 -12.03 1.69 -2.77
N LYS A 95 -12.48 2.49 -3.74
CA LYS A 95 -11.80 3.70 -4.18
C LYS A 95 -11.78 4.75 -3.07
N GLU A 96 -12.92 5.03 -2.43
CA GLU A 96 -13.02 5.99 -1.33
C GLU A 96 -12.12 5.60 -0.16
N ASP A 97 -12.11 4.33 0.23
CA ASP A 97 -11.22 3.82 1.28
C ASP A 97 -9.74 3.88 0.88
N PHE A 98 -9.43 3.67 -0.40
CA PHE A 98 -8.07 3.85 -0.91
C PHE A 98 -7.63 5.32 -0.84
N GLU A 99 -8.46 6.23 -1.33
CA GLU A 99 -8.20 7.67 -1.38
C GLU A 99 -8.18 8.30 0.03
N GLY A 100 -9.03 7.80 0.94
CA GLY A 100 -9.08 8.16 2.35
C GLY A 100 -7.97 7.52 3.19
N GLY A 101 -7.15 6.63 2.61
CA GLY A 101 -6.07 5.95 3.32
C GLY A 101 -6.52 4.87 4.31
N HIS A 102 -7.79 4.43 4.24
CA HIS A 102 -8.31 3.35 5.08
C HIS A 102 -7.80 1.96 4.67
N LEU A 103 -7.24 1.84 3.46
CA LEU A 103 -6.54 0.63 2.99
C LEU A 103 -5.04 0.60 3.41
N ASN A 104 -4.75 1.03 4.66
CA ASN A 104 -3.40 1.13 5.24
C ASN A 104 -2.58 -0.17 5.11
N THR A 105 -3.23 -1.33 5.07
CA THR A 105 -2.55 -2.62 4.88
C THR A 105 -1.76 -2.70 3.57
N ILE A 106 -2.18 -2.02 2.50
CA ILE A 106 -1.45 -2.06 1.23
C ILE A 106 -0.38 -1.00 1.09
N ARG A 107 -0.56 0.16 1.73
CA ARG A 107 0.57 1.07 1.93
C ARG A 107 1.68 0.32 2.65
N ASN A 108 1.35 -0.39 3.73
CA ASN A 108 2.31 -1.17 4.51
C ASN A 108 2.93 -2.32 3.69
N LEU A 109 2.16 -3.08 2.91
CA LEU A 109 2.69 -4.16 2.06
C LEU A 109 3.61 -3.65 0.95
N VAL A 110 3.20 -2.62 0.21
CA VAL A 110 4.02 -2.02 -0.86
C VAL A 110 5.30 -1.43 -0.28
N GLN A 111 5.18 -0.80 0.88
CA GLN A 111 6.31 -0.22 1.58
C GLN A 111 7.27 -1.29 2.11
N ALA A 112 6.77 -2.40 2.64
CA ALA A 112 7.58 -3.55 3.00
C ALA A 112 8.36 -4.10 1.80
N GLU A 113 7.73 -4.22 0.62
CA GLU A 113 8.39 -4.68 -0.62
C GLU A 113 9.51 -3.71 -1.07
N VAL A 114 9.23 -2.40 -1.07
CA VAL A 114 10.23 -1.37 -1.43
C VAL A 114 11.39 -1.38 -0.44
N PHE A 115 11.11 -1.41 0.86
CA PHE A 115 12.16 -1.44 1.88
C PHE A 115 12.99 -2.71 1.82
N THR A 116 12.38 -3.86 1.52
CA THR A 116 13.12 -5.11 1.32
C THR A 116 14.12 -4.95 0.16
N SER A 117 13.67 -4.42 -0.97
CA SER A 117 14.56 -4.15 -2.11
C SER A 117 15.67 -3.13 -1.80
N GLU A 118 15.39 -2.11 -1.00
CA GLU A 118 16.39 -1.12 -0.57
C GLU A 118 17.43 -1.73 0.40
N LEU A 119 17.01 -2.58 1.32
CA LEU A 119 17.92 -3.28 2.24
C LEU A 119 18.77 -4.33 1.50
N GLU A 120 18.21 -5.02 0.50
CA GLU A 120 18.98 -5.90 -0.40
C GLU A 120 20.06 -5.10 -1.15
N GLN A 121 19.73 -3.92 -1.68
CA GLN A 121 20.72 -3.03 -2.31
C GLN A 121 21.80 -2.57 -1.33
N ALA A 122 21.42 -2.23 -0.10
CA ALA A 122 22.38 -1.88 0.95
C ALA A 122 23.33 -3.06 1.25
N GLU A 123 22.82 -4.28 1.28
CA GLU A 123 23.62 -5.48 1.49
C GLU A 123 24.59 -5.75 0.32
N GLU A 124 24.15 -5.61 -0.92
CA GLU A 124 25.03 -5.75 -2.10
C GLU A 124 26.13 -4.68 -2.14
N LEU A 125 25.81 -3.43 -1.80
CA LEU A 125 26.80 -2.36 -1.66
C LEU A 125 27.82 -2.67 -0.56
N LEU A 126 27.36 -3.20 0.57
CA LEU A 126 28.24 -3.59 1.66
C LEU A 126 29.19 -4.72 1.24
N LYS A 127 28.69 -5.74 0.55
CA LYS A 127 29.51 -6.84 -0.03
C LYS A 127 30.56 -6.32 -1.00
N ALA A 128 30.22 -5.28 -1.77
CA ALA A 128 31.13 -4.60 -2.69
C ALA A 128 32.11 -3.61 -1.99
N GLY A 129 32.05 -3.49 -0.65
CA GLY A 129 32.95 -2.63 0.13
C GLY A 129 32.48 -1.19 0.31
N TYR A 130 31.29 -0.84 -0.15
CA TYR A 130 30.72 0.51 -0.06
C TYR A 130 29.91 0.71 1.23
N ALA A 131 30.57 0.59 2.39
CA ALA A 131 29.91 0.63 3.71
C ALA A 131 29.15 1.93 3.98
N THR A 132 29.70 3.09 3.61
CA THR A 132 29.01 4.39 3.77
C THR A 132 27.73 4.46 2.96
N ALA A 133 27.76 4.00 1.71
CA ALA A 133 26.58 4.00 0.85
C ALA A 133 25.49 3.05 1.39
N ALA A 134 25.90 1.84 1.81
CA ALA A 134 25.02 0.88 2.47
C ALA A 134 24.34 1.47 3.72
N ALA A 135 25.12 2.14 4.59
CA ALA A 135 24.61 2.79 5.80
C ALA A 135 23.62 3.94 5.49
N VAL A 136 23.86 4.70 4.42
CA VAL A 136 22.92 5.75 3.98
C VAL A 136 21.59 5.13 3.53
N ILE A 137 21.60 4.08 2.70
CA ILE A 137 20.38 3.43 2.23
C ILE A 137 19.60 2.81 3.39
N ALA A 138 20.23 1.99 4.22
CA ALA A 138 19.59 1.43 5.41
C ALA A 138 19.06 2.52 6.36
N GLY A 139 19.77 3.65 6.44
CA GLY A 139 19.37 4.81 7.22
C GLY A 139 18.13 5.52 6.69
N VAL A 140 17.94 5.57 5.37
CA VAL A 140 16.72 6.11 4.74
C VAL A 140 15.51 5.23 5.06
N VAL A 141 15.67 3.91 4.98
CA VAL A 141 14.63 2.93 5.35
C VAL A 141 14.21 3.13 6.82
N LEU A 142 15.19 3.24 7.74
CA LEU A 142 14.93 3.51 9.16
C LEU A 142 14.17 4.82 9.37
N GLU A 143 14.62 5.91 8.75
CA GLU A 143 14.00 7.23 8.93
C GLU A 143 12.56 7.24 8.41
N THR A 144 12.31 6.59 7.27
CA THR A 144 10.97 6.49 6.68
C THR A 144 10.05 5.67 7.57
N THR A 145 10.53 4.52 8.07
CA THR A 145 9.78 3.68 9.02
C THR A 145 9.33 4.46 10.26
N LEU A 146 10.22 5.29 10.82
CA LEU A 146 9.89 6.12 11.98
C LEU A 146 8.89 7.23 11.64
N ARG A 147 8.97 7.85 10.46
CA ARG A 147 7.96 8.83 10.00
C ARG A 147 6.57 8.20 9.86
N ASP A 148 6.50 6.98 9.35
CA ASP A 148 5.22 6.28 9.20
C ASP A 148 4.62 5.96 10.56
N LEU A 149 5.43 5.45 11.49
CA LEU A 149 5.01 5.26 12.88
C LEU A 149 4.54 6.56 13.52
N CYS A 150 5.25 7.67 13.32
CA CYS A 150 4.78 8.97 13.81
C CYS A 150 3.40 9.32 13.23
N SER A 151 3.19 9.07 11.94
CA SER A 151 1.89 9.33 11.28
C SER A 151 0.76 8.47 11.83
N VAL A 152 1.05 7.20 12.16
CA VAL A 152 0.09 6.28 12.80
C VAL A 152 -0.30 6.72 14.22
N HIS A 153 0.62 7.39 14.92
CA HIS A 153 0.42 7.89 16.28
C HIS A 153 0.07 9.38 16.36
N ASP A 154 -0.27 10.02 15.23
CA ASP A 154 -0.57 11.46 15.14
C ASP A 154 0.54 12.36 15.72
N LEU A 155 1.81 11.97 15.53
CA LEU A 155 2.99 12.71 15.96
C LEU A 155 3.62 13.52 14.82
N GLU A 156 4.19 14.67 15.16
CA GLU A 156 4.94 15.49 14.20
C GLU A 156 6.21 14.80 13.71
N HIS A 157 6.52 14.98 12.43
CA HIS A 157 7.76 14.51 11.84
C HIS A 157 8.90 15.47 12.21
N GLY A 158 10.06 14.91 12.58
CA GLY A 158 11.21 15.68 13.03
C GLY A 158 12.53 15.01 12.68
N SER A 159 13.57 15.34 13.44
CA SER A 159 14.84 14.61 13.36
C SER A 159 14.64 13.15 13.81
N LEU A 160 15.49 12.25 13.32
CA LEU A 160 15.39 10.81 13.66
C LEU A 160 15.41 10.59 15.18
N ASN A 161 16.24 11.34 15.92
CA ASN A 161 16.28 11.29 17.37
C ASN A 161 14.99 11.81 18.02
N LYS A 162 14.42 12.93 17.54
CA LYS A 162 13.16 13.47 18.05
C LYS A 162 12.02 12.47 17.83
N MET A 163 11.89 11.93 16.62
CA MET A 163 10.89 10.91 16.31
C MET A 163 11.05 9.68 17.19
N ASN A 164 12.28 9.21 17.42
CA ASN A 164 12.55 8.08 18.31
C ASN A 164 12.11 8.36 19.76
N ASP A 165 12.42 9.55 20.26
CA ASP A 165 12.02 9.98 21.60
C ASP A 165 10.50 10.06 21.75
N ASP A 166 9.80 10.66 20.78
CA ASP A 166 8.36 10.88 20.85
C ASP A 166 7.58 9.57 20.69
N LEU A 167 8.00 8.68 19.79
CA LEU A 167 7.43 7.34 19.65
C LEU A 167 7.58 6.49 20.92
N ALA A 168 8.74 6.55 21.57
CA ALA A 168 8.95 5.86 22.85
C ALA A 168 8.06 6.44 23.97
N LYS A 169 7.82 7.77 23.99
CA LYS A 169 6.95 8.40 25.00
C LYS A 169 5.49 7.96 24.88
N VAL A 170 5.00 7.75 23.67
CA VAL A 170 3.63 7.25 23.43
C VAL A 170 3.52 5.73 23.53
N GLY A 171 4.62 5.03 23.83
CA GLY A 171 4.63 3.59 24.03
C GLY A 171 4.59 2.76 22.75
N ALA A 172 4.94 3.34 21.59
CA ALA A 172 5.02 2.60 20.32
C ALA A 172 6.04 1.45 20.37
N TYR A 173 7.07 1.58 21.23
CA TYR A 173 8.04 0.54 21.53
C TYR A 173 8.69 0.75 22.90
N ASN A 174 9.38 -0.28 23.40
CA ASN A 174 10.00 -0.28 24.72
C ASN A 174 11.36 0.46 24.75
N ALA A 175 11.89 0.68 25.96
CA ALA A 175 13.16 1.37 26.18
C ALA A 175 14.37 0.68 25.52
N THR A 176 14.34 -0.65 25.35
CA THR A 176 15.39 -1.40 24.68
C THR A 176 15.40 -1.10 23.18
N GLN A 177 14.23 -1.10 22.55
CA GLN A 177 14.07 -0.72 21.14
C GLN A 177 14.50 0.73 20.91
N LYS A 178 14.11 1.67 21.78
CA LYS A 178 14.57 3.06 21.73
C LYS A 178 16.10 3.17 21.66
N LYS A 179 16.81 2.47 22.56
CA LYS A 179 18.28 2.48 22.62
C LYS A 179 18.91 1.89 21.35
N ARG A 180 18.32 0.82 20.79
CA ARG A 180 18.76 0.25 19.52
C ARG A 180 18.61 1.26 18.39
N ILE A 181 17.45 1.89 18.25
CA ILE A 181 17.20 2.91 17.22
C ILE A 181 18.16 4.09 17.38
N THR A 182 18.50 4.52 18.60
CA THR A 182 19.52 5.55 18.84
C THR A 182 20.90 5.17 18.31
N ALA A 183 21.31 3.90 18.45
CA ALA A 183 22.58 3.44 17.89
C ALA A 183 22.56 3.45 16.36
N LEU A 184 21.46 2.99 15.74
CA LEU A 184 21.29 3.05 14.28
C LEU A 184 21.30 4.50 13.76
N ALA A 185 20.66 5.42 14.49
CA ALA A 185 20.64 6.84 14.21
C ALA A 185 22.06 7.43 14.13
N ALA A 186 22.94 7.02 15.05
CA ALA A 186 24.32 7.47 15.08
C ALA A 186 25.08 7.03 13.83
N ILE A 187 25.03 5.74 13.47
CA ILE A 187 25.67 5.20 12.25
C ILE A 187 25.17 5.93 11.01
N ARG A 188 23.85 6.09 10.86
CA ARG A 188 23.23 6.81 9.75
C ARG A 188 23.75 8.25 9.67
N ASN A 189 23.81 8.97 10.80
CA ASN A 189 24.25 10.36 10.82
C ASN A 189 25.72 10.49 10.43
N SER A 190 26.59 9.63 10.97
CA SER A 190 28.00 9.59 10.57
C SER A 190 28.16 9.32 9.07
N ALA A 191 27.40 8.37 8.52
CA ALA A 191 27.41 8.07 7.09
C ALA A 191 26.92 9.24 6.23
N ALA A 192 25.80 9.87 6.60
CA ALA A 192 25.22 11.02 5.89
C ALA A 192 26.11 12.28 5.94
N HIS A 193 26.96 12.41 6.96
CA HIS A 193 27.93 13.49 7.10
C HIS A 193 29.32 13.12 6.55
N GLY A 194 29.48 11.96 5.91
CA GLY A 194 30.73 11.57 5.25
C GLY A 194 31.86 11.23 6.21
N LYS A 195 31.54 10.63 7.36
CA LYS A 195 32.49 10.24 8.42
C LYS A 195 32.65 8.72 8.54
N PRO A 196 33.25 8.04 7.54
CA PRO A 196 33.39 6.59 7.51
C PRO A 196 34.25 6.01 8.66
N GLU A 197 35.05 6.83 9.32
CA GLU A 197 35.88 6.45 10.48
C GLU A 197 35.08 6.25 11.77
N GLU A 198 33.85 6.76 11.85
CA GLU A 198 32.99 6.65 13.03
C GLU A 198 32.17 5.34 13.09
N PHE A 199 32.30 4.47 12.09
CA PHE A 199 31.62 3.17 12.03
C PHE A 199 32.40 2.13 11.21
N THR A 200 32.06 0.86 11.40
CA THR A 200 32.67 -0.27 10.73
C THR A 200 31.69 -0.99 9.81
N ALA A 201 32.21 -1.74 8.83
CA ALA A 201 31.37 -2.57 7.96
C ALA A 201 30.52 -3.60 8.73
N ALA A 202 31.03 -4.12 9.86
CA ALA A 202 30.29 -5.03 10.72
C ALA A 202 29.12 -4.33 11.42
N GLU A 203 29.29 -3.09 11.87
CA GLU A 203 28.20 -2.28 12.44
C GLU A 203 27.15 -1.93 11.38
N VAL A 204 27.56 -1.67 10.14
CA VAL A 204 26.62 -1.45 9.03
C VAL A 204 25.84 -2.73 8.70
N LYS A 205 26.48 -3.91 8.73
CA LYS A 205 25.76 -5.18 8.59
C LYS A 205 24.72 -5.35 9.69
N GLY A 206 25.11 -5.12 10.94
CA GLY A 206 24.19 -5.14 12.08
C GLY A 206 23.05 -4.12 11.96
N MET A 207 23.34 -2.95 11.38
CA MET A 207 22.33 -1.93 11.11
C MET A 207 21.29 -2.42 10.10
N ILE A 208 21.70 -3.03 8.98
CA ILE A 208 20.78 -3.60 7.98
C ILE A 208 19.85 -4.63 8.65
N ASP A 209 20.44 -5.58 9.39
CA ASP A 209 19.68 -6.66 10.04
C ASP A 209 18.70 -6.12 11.11
N ASP A 210 19.07 -5.07 11.83
CA ASP A 210 18.22 -4.46 12.85
C ASP A 210 17.11 -3.56 12.27
N VAL A 211 17.36 -2.91 11.13
CA VAL A 211 16.31 -2.18 10.39
C VAL A 211 15.30 -3.17 9.81
N GLU A 212 15.74 -4.28 9.23
CA GLU A 212 14.85 -5.35 8.76
C GLU A 212 13.97 -5.92 9.89
N ARG A 213 14.57 -6.13 11.06
CA ARG A 213 13.84 -6.56 12.27
C ARG A 213 12.80 -5.53 12.71
N LEU A 214 13.14 -4.24 12.66
CA LEU A 214 12.19 -3.16 12.99
C LEU A 214 10.98 -3.23 12.05
N LEU A 215 11.21 -3.27 10.73
CA LEU A 215 10.17 -3.39 9.70
C LEU A 215 9.21 -4.55 9.98
N THR A 216 9.77 -5.72 10.29
CA THR A 216 8.99 -6.92 10.60
C THR A 216 8.10 -6.74 11.82
N THR A 217 8.52 -5.92 12.79
CA THR A 217 7.76 -5.67 14.01
C THR A 217 6.71 -4.56 13.85
N THR A 218 6.91 -3.64 12.89
CA THR A 218 6.10 -2.41 12.75
C THR A 218 5.11 -2.43 11.58
N LEU A 219 5.32 -3.28 10.57
CA LEU A 219 4.47 -3.37 9.37
C LEU A 219 3.48 -4.56 9.38
N GLN A 220 3.34 -5.25 10.52
CA GLN A 220 2.29 -6.27 10.74
C GLN A 220 0.96 -5.63 11.12
#